data_AF-A0A3A9DWL5-F1
#
_entry.id   AF-A0A3A9DWL5-F1
#
_cell.length_a   1.000
_cell.length_b   1.000
_cell.length_c   1.000
_cell.angle_alpha   90.00
_cell.angle_beta   90.00
_cell.angle_gamma   90.00
#
_symmetry.space_group_name_H-M   'P 1'
#
loop_
_entity.id
_entity.type
_entity.pdbx_description
1 polymer ?
#
loop_
_entity_poly.entity_id
_entity_poly.type
_entity_poly.pdbx_seq_one_letter_code
_entity_poly.pdbx_strand_id
1 'polypeptide(L)'
;MIQKLVDTFINIQGENDAMTDTDKKIYRYGYILLFEVLLNLMIALGIGIFFSKMQAVLFFLGAYIPLRSFCGGWHADEIWKCTIISNVILLLQIFCIENIIEYL
;
A
#
# COMPACT_ATOMS: atom_id res chain seq x y z
N MET A 1 3.28 9.44 11.73
CA MET A 1 2.74 10.57 10.93
C MET A 1 1.36 10.23 10.37
N ILE A 2 1.21 9.12 9.65
CA ILE A 2 -0.09 8.65 9.13
C ILE A 2 -1.12 8.46 10.25
N GLN A 3 -0.76 7.89 11.41
CA GLN A 3 -1.71 7.75 12.52
C GLN A 3 -2.33 9.09 12.97
N LYS A 4 -1.52 10.15 13.13
CA LYS A 4 -2.04 11.49 13.45
C LYS A 4 -2.98 12.03 12.38
N LEU A 5 -2.68 11.75 11.11
CA LEU A 5 -3.48 12.19 9.97
C LEU A 5 -4.83 11.44 9.96
N VAL A 6 -4.82 10.14 10.20
CA VAL A 6 -6.02 9.31 10.37
C VAL A 6 -6.87 9.79 11.56
N ASP A 7 -6.23 10.06 12.70
CA ASP A 7 -6.93 10.55 13.89
C ASP A 7 -7.61 11.92 13.63
N THR A 8 -6.97 12.81 12.86
CA THR A 8 -7.60 14.06 12.40
C THR A 8 -8.82 13.80 11.51
N PHE A 9 -8.73 12.89 10.54
CA PHE A 9 -9.85 12.57 9.65
C PHE A 9 -11.05 11.99 10.43
N ILE A 10 -10.80 11.11 11.39
CA ILE A 10 -11.87 10.51 12.22
C ILE A 10 -12.51 11.53 13.14
N ASN A 11 -11.73 12.46 13.69
CA ASN A 11 -12.27 13.52 14.54
C ASN A 11 -13.19 14.45 13.75
N ILE A 12 -12.79 14.85 12.54
CA ILE A 12 -13.64 15.66 11.63
C ILE A 12 -14.95 14.92 11.30
N GLN A 13 -14.87 13.60 11.08
CA GLN A 13 -16.02 12.78 10.72
C GLN A 13 -16.95 12.51 11.92
N GLY A 14 -16.38 12.29 13.10
CA GLY A 14 -17.11 12.04 14.34
C GLY A 14 -17.75 13.27 14.97
N GLU A 15 -17.38 14.50 14.57
CA GLU A 15 -18.10 15.72 14.95
C GLU A 15 -19.43 15.88 14.18
N ASN A 16 -19.55 15.25 13.01
CA ASN A 16 -20.72 15.38 12.13
C ASN A 16 -21.65 14.17 12.16
N ASP A 17 -21.23 13.06 12.76
CA ASP A 17 -21.95 11.78 12.73
C ASP A 17 -21.92 11.09 14.10
N ALA A 18 -23.02 10.45 14.51
CA ALA A 18 -23.16 9.80 15.82
C ALA A 18 -22.40 8.45 15.89
N MET A 19 -21.11 8.45 15.54
CA MET A 19 -20.26 7.25 15.50
C MET A 19 -19.96 6.73 16.90
N THR A 20 -20.18 5.42 17.11
CA THR A 20 -19.80 4.74 18.34
C THR A 20 -18.28 4.58 18.44
N ASP A 21 -17.76 4.32 19.65
CA ASP A 21 -16.32 4.06 19.84
C ASP A 21 -15.84 2.80 19.10
N THR A 22 -16.74 1.85 18.84
CA THR A 22 -16.45 0.67 18.03
C THR A 22 -16.25 1.04 16.56
N ASP A 23 -17.11 1.90 16.03
CA ASP A 23 -17.00 2.38 14.65
C ASP A 23 -15.68 3.13 14.46
N LYS A 24 -15.35 4.06 15.37
CA LYS A 24 -14.09 4.81 15.31
C LYS A 24 -12.86 3.90 15.20
N LYS A 25 -12.83 2.76 15.92
CA LYS A 25 -11.73 1.79 15.83
C LYS A 25 -11.66 1.10 14.46
N ILE A 26 -12.81 0.71 13.90
CA ILE A 26 -12.90 0.07 12.58
C ILE A 26 -12.46 1.06 11.49
N TYR A 27 -12.97 2.29 11.53
CA TYR A 27 -12.59 3.33 10.58
C TYR A 27 -11.10 3.67 10.70
N ARG A 28 -10.55 3.74 11.91
CA ARG A 28 -9.10 3.94 12.13
C ARG A 28 -8.27 2.88 11.44
N TYR A 29 -8.63 1.62 11.61
CA TYR A 29 -7.92 0.54 10.95
C TYR A 29 -8.06 0.64 9.41
N GLY A 30 -9.27 0.87 8.91
CA GLY A 30 -9.54 1.02 7.49
C GLY A 30 -8.75 2.17 6.84
N TYR A 31 -8.69 3.32 7.49
CA TYR A 31 -7.91 4.46 7.01
C TYR A 31 -6.41 4.19 7.04
N ILE A 32 -5.87 3.56 8.09
CA ILE A 32 -4.46 3.18 8.13
C ILE A 32 -4.12 2.29 6.93
N LEU A 33 -4.94 1.27 6.67
CA LEU A 33 -4.75 0.36 5.54
C LEU A 33 -4.87 1.09 4.19
N LEU A 34 -5.86 1.97 4.05
CA LEU A 34 -6.06 2.77 2.83
C LEU A 34 -4.84 3.65 2.54
N PHE A 35 -4.35 4.39 3.53
CA PHE A 35 -3.17 5.24 3.37
C PHE A 35 -1.92 4.44 3.05
N GLU A 36 -1.76 3.24 3.62
CA GLU A 36 -0.65 2.36 3.29
C GLU A 36 -0.71 1.89 1.82
N VAL A 37 -1.88 1.47 1.34
CA VAL A 37 -2.06 1.06 -0.06
C VAL A 37 -1.80 2.22 -1.01
N LEU A 38 -2.33 3.41 -0.70
CA LEU A 38 -2.12 4.62 -1.50
C LEU A 38 -0.63 5.02 -1.56
N LEU A 39 0.07 4.98 -0.43
CA LEU A 39 1.50 5.27 -0.37
C LEU A 39 2.30 4.29 -1.24
N ASN A 40 2.04 2.98 -1.10
CA ASN A 40 2.71 1.96 -1.90
C ASN A 40 2.38 2.09 -3.39
N LEU A 41 1.15 2.43 -3.74
CA LEU A 41 0.73 2.67 -5.12
C LEU A 41 1.50 3.84 -5.75
N MET A 42 1.60 4.97 -5.04
CA MET A 42 2.35 6.14 -5.53
C MET A 42 3.83 5.81 -5.74
N ILE A 43 4.46 5.10 -4.80
CA ILE A 43 5.87 4.70 -4.92
C ILE A 43 6.06 3.72 -6.09
N ALA A 44 5.19 2.72 -6.21
CA ALA A 44 5.25 1.75 -7.29
C ALA A 44 5.13 2.41 -8.67
N LEU A 45 4.18 3.34 -8.85
CA LEU A 45 4.06 4.11 -10.09
C LEU A 45 5.31 4.96 -10.35
N GLY A 46 5.88 5.58 -9.32
CA GLY A 46 7.14 6.32 -9.42
C GLY A 46 8.31 5.43 -9.89
N ILE A 47 8.43 4.23 -9.34
CA ILE A 47 9.43 3.22 -9.76
C ILE A 47 9.19 2.83 -11.23
N GLY A 48 7.95 2.57 -11.63
CA GLY A 48 7.60 2.21 -13.01
C GLY A 48 7.99 3.29 -14.02
N ILE A 49 7.83 4.57 -13.66
CA ILE A 49 8.28 5.71 -14.49
C ILE A 49 9.80 5.76 -14.52
N PHE A 50 10.47 5.66 -13.37
CA PHE A 50 11.93 5.78 -13.26
C PHE A 50 12.67 4.71 -14.07
N PHE A 51 12.21 3.46 -14.04
CA PHE A 51 12.80 2.36 -14.80
C PHE A 51 12.24 2.22 -16.22
N SER A 52 11.29 3.06 -16.64
CA SER A 52 10.54 2.90 -17.90
C SER A 52 9.86 1.52 -18.05
N LYS A 53 9.44 0.90 -16.93
CA LYS A 53 8.79 -0.42 -16.86
C LYS A 53 7.34 -0.34 -16.40
N MET A 54 6.61 0.69 -16.81
CA MET A 54 5.24 0.94 -16.35
C MET A 54 4.30 -0.26 -16.58
N GLN A 55 4.39 -0.94 -17.72
CA GLN A 55 3.54 -2.11 -18.02
C GLN A 55 3.75 -3.27 -17.05
N ALA A 56 5.01 -3.59 -16.73
CA ALA A 56 5.36 -4.65 -15.78
C ALA A 56 4.87 -4.31 -14.37
N VAL A 57 5.03 -3.05 -13.96
CA VAL A 57 4.55 -2.55 -12.66
C VAL A 57 3.02 -2.59 -12.59
N LEU A 58 2.29 -2.17 -13.62
CA LEU A 58 0.82 -2.22 -13.65
C LEU A 58 0.29 -3.65 -13.59
N PHE A 59 0.91 -4.57 -14.34
CA PHE A 59 0.58 -6.00 -14.28
C PHE A 59 0.81 -6.55 -12.87
N PHE A 60 1.96 -6.25 -12.28
CA PHE A 60 2.27 -6.66 -10.91
C PHE A 60 1.26 -6.11 -9.91
N LEU A 61 0.94 -4.81 -9.95
CA LEU A 61 -0.05 -4.18 -9.07
C LEU A 61 -1.43 -4.82 -9.23
N GLY A 62 -1.86 -5.08 -10.47
CA GLY A 62 -3.14 -5.71 -10.78
C GLY A 62 -3.27 -7.12 -10.21
N ALA A 63 -2.17 -7.88 -10.11
CA ALA A 63 -2.16 -9.20 -9.48
C ALA A 63 -1.94 -9.13 -7.95
N TYR A 64 -1.02 -8.28 -7.50
CA TYR A 64 -0.59 -8.20 -6.12
C TYR A 64 -1.65 -7.59 -5.19
N ILE A 65 -2.37 -6.55 -5.62
CA ILE A 65 -3.38 -5.88 -4.79
C ILE A 65 -4.52 -6.86 -4.42
N PRO A 66 -5.17 -7.57 -5.37
CA PRO A 66 -6.18 -8.57 -5.04
C PRO A 66 -5.62 -9.69 -4.17
N LEU A 67 -4.46 -10.24 -4.54
CA LEU A 67 -3.83 -11.34 -3.80
C LEU A 67 -3.61 -10.97 -2.33
N ARG A 68 -3.08 -9.77 -2.06
CA ARG A 68 -2.87 -9.26 -0.70
C ARG A 68 -4.19 -9.04 0.06
N SER A 69 -5.24 -8.61 -0.63
CA SER A 69 -6.55 -8.40 0.00
C SER A 69 -7.20 -9.73 0.42
N PHE A 70 -7.04 -10.80 -0.36
CA PHE A 70 -7.63 -12.12 -0.05
C PHE A 70 -6.78 -13.01 0.85
N CYS A 71 -5.44 -12.98 0.70
CA CYS A 71 -4.54 -13.78 1.53
C CYS A 71 -4.26 -13.14 2.89
N GLY A 72 -4.76 -11.91 3.11
CA GLY A 72 -4.35 -11.08 4.23
C GLY A 72 -2.85 -10.77 4.16
N GLY A 73 -2.27 -10.40 5.29
CA GLY A 73 -0.84 -10.17 5.36
C GLY A 73 -0.37 -9.86 6.76
N TRP A 74 0.95 -9.85 6.91
CA TRP A 74 1.58 -9.32 8.10
C TRP A 74 1.54 -7.78 8.04
N HIS A 75 0.74 -7.16 8.92
CA HIS A 75 0.82 -5.73 9.17
C HIS A 75 1.76 -5.54 10.35
N ALA A 76 2.95 -5.02 10.07
CA ALA A 76 3.93 -4.71 11.12
C ALA A 76 3.41 -3.57 12.00
N ASP A 77 3.94 -3.49 13.24
CA ASP A 77 3.60 -2.42 14.20
C ASP A 77 3.78 -1.01 13.62
N GLU A 78 4.64 -0.89 12.61
CA GLU A 78 4.97 0.34 11.94
C GLU A 78 4.76 0.25 10.42
N ILE A 79 3.95 1.17 9.90
CA ILE A 79 3.56 1.25 8.48
C ILE A 79 4.78 1.30 7.55
N TRP A 80 5.84 2.01 7.95
CA TRP A 80 7.04 2.16 7.12
C TRP A 80 7.75 0.84 6.85
N LYS A 81 7.66 -0.14 7.77
CA LYS A 81 8.24 -1.48 7.57
C LYS A 81 7.53 -2.20 6.42
N CYS A 82 6.19 -2.16 6.43
CA CYS A 82 5.37 -2.74 5.37
C CYS A 82 5.66 -2.07 4.02
N THR A 83 5.80 -0.74 4.00
CA THR A 83 6.18 0.03 2.80
C THR A 83 7.54 -0.40 2.27
N ILE A 84 8.58 -0.47 3.10
CA ILE A 84 9.92 -0.87 2.63
C ILE A 84 9.88 -2.27 2.04
N ILE A 85 9.32 -3.24 2.76
CA ILE A 85 9.25 -4.64 2.30
C ILE A 85 8.50 -4.74 0.97
N SER A 86 7.33 -4.07 0.85
CA SER A 86 6.53 -4.09 -0.39
C SER A 86 7.32 -3.55 -1.58
N ASN A 87 8.06 -2.47 -1.40
CA ASN A 87 8.84 -1.85 -2.48
C ASN A 87 10.11 -2.63 -2.82
N VAL A 88 10.75 -3.28 -1.83
CA VAL A 88 11.86 -4.20 -2.09
C VAL A 88 11.41 -5.38 -2.96
N ILE A 89 10.25 -5.96 -2.67
CA ILE A 89 9.67 -7.04 -3.50
C ILE A 89 9.42 -6.54 -4.92
N LEU A 90 8.88 -5.33 -5.09
CA LEU A 90 8.67 -4.74 -6.40
C LEU A 90 9.99 -4.54 -7.18
N LEU A 91 11.04 -4.04 -6.52
CA LEU A 91 12.35 -3.85 -7.15
C LEU A 91 12.99 -5.18 -7.55
N LEU A 92 12.89 -6.21 -6.69
CA LEU A 92 13.34 -7.56 -7.02
C LEU A 92 12.61 -8.12 -8.22
N GLN A 93 11.28 -7.93 -8.29
CA GLN A 93 10.49 -8.36 -9.44
C GLN A 93 10.96 -7.70 -10.74
N ILE A 94 11.20 -6.38 -10.73
CA ILE A 94 11.68 -5.65 -11.91
C ILE A 94 13.05 -6.20 -12.34
N PHE A 95 13.98 -6.36 -11.40
CA PHE A 95 15.31 -6.90 -11.67
C PHE A 95 15.24 -8.34 -12.23
N CYS A 96 14.41 -9.21 -11.64
CA CYS A 96 14.23 -10.57 -12.13
C CYS A 96 13.65 -10.60 -13.54
N ILE A 97 12.66 -9.77 -13.87
CA ILE A 97 12.11 -9.69 -15.22
C ILE A 97 13.18 -9.25 -16.21
N GLU A 98 14.00 -8.25 -15.88
CA GLU A 98 15.07 -7.77 -16.77
C GLU A 98 16.10 -8.87 -17.06
N ASN A 99 16.57 -9.57 -16.02
CA ASN A 99 17.52 -10.68 -16.22
C ASN A 99 16.89 -11.81 -17.03
N ILE A 100 15.62 -12.18 -16.79
CA ILE A 100 14.97 -13.27 -17.54
C ILE A 100 14.83 -12.90 -19.04
N ILE A 101 14.45 -11.66 -19.34
CA ILE A 101 14.33 -11.19 -20.73
C ILE A 101 15.71 -11.18 -21.41
N GLU A 102 16.79 -10.87 -20.70
CA GLU A 102 18.14 -10.89 -21.26
C GLU A 102 18.62 -12.30 -21.66
N TYR A 103 18.12 -13.35 -21.00
CA TYR A 103 18.46 -14.74 -21.30
C TYR A 103 17.58 -15.41 -22.37
N LEU A 104 16.50 -14.76 -22.82
CA LEU A 104 15.50 -15.32 -23.75
C LEU A 104 15.71 -14.79 -25.18
#